data_AF-A0A7J5ESC9-F1
#
_entry.id   AF-A0A7J5ESC9-F1
#
_cell.length_a   1.000
_cell.length_b   1.000
_cell.length_c   1.000
_cell.angle_alpha   90.00
_cell.angle_beta   90.00
_cell.angle_gamma   90.00
#
_symmetry.space_group_name_H-M   'P 1'
#
loop_
_entity.id
_entity.type
_entity.pdbx_description
1 polymer ?
#
loop_
_entity_poly.entity_id
_entity_poly.type
_entity_poly.pdbx_seq_one_letter_code
_entity_poly.pdbx_strand_id
1 'polypeptide(L)'
;MSENDPHSGFIAPAAAADTVTAVNYLRTPLAIRVRAANVLEAGMLGELRHFTIDRGRVDVVADRVIAVTREAYPALRIPVHGRLGHFRVGKVDRVTPIVDVAGGGQAAAEALVDLVVVSVLLDAGAGVEQDAHDDEIDERL
;
A
#
# COMPACT_ATOMS: atom_id res chain seq x y z
N MET A 1 -20.21 25.09 -21.22
CA MET A 1 -19.30 24.13 -20.56
C MET A 1 -19.31 22.88 -21.40
N SER A 2 -18.17 22.53 -21.99
CA SER A 2 -18.05 21.41 -22.94
C SER A 2 -18.03 20.09 -22.17
N GLU A 3 -18.93 19.17 -22.50
CA GLU A 3 -19.10 17.83 -21.89
C GLU A 3 -17.94 16.86 -22.15
N ASN A 4 -16.86 17.31 -22.80
CA ASN A 4 -15.73 16.48 -23.25
C ASN A 4 -14.37 17.10 -22.91
N ASP A 5 -14.21 17.63 -21.69
CA ASP A 5 -12.90 18.03 -21.19
C ASP A 5 -12.14 16.79 -20.67
N PRO A 6 -11.03 16.36 -21.30
CA PRO A 6 -10.22 15.24 -20.84
C PRO A 6 -9.57 15.47 -19.45
N HIS A 7 -9.58 16.70 -18.94
CA HIS A 7 -9.13 17.06 -17.59
C HIS A 7 -10.22 16.98 -16.52
N SER A 8 -11.50 16.91 -16.91
CA SER A 8 -12.64 16.86 -15.98
C SER A 8 -12.71 15.55 -15.19
N GLY A 9 -12.04 14.49 -15.66
CA GLY A 9 -12.04 13.18 -15.00
C GLY A 9 -13.39 12.45 -15.06
N PHE A 10 -14.46 13.12 -15.49
CA PHE A 10 -15.76 12.55 -15.76
C PHE A 10 -15.81 12.10 -17.24
N ILE A 11 -15.59 10.82 -17.49
CA ILE A 11 -16.08 10.22 -18.73
C ILE A 11 -17.55 9.95 -18.50
N ALA A 12 -18.42 10.79 -19.08
CA ALA A 12 -19.84 10.47 -19.14
C ALA A 12 -20.00 9.08 -19.79
N PRO A 13 -20.75 8.15 -19.18
CA PRO A 13 -21.03 6.88 -19.81
C PRO A 13 -22.00 7.16 -20.97
N ALA A 14 -21.47 7.53 -22.14
CA ALA A 14 -22.21 7.38 -23.37
C ALA A 14 -22.49 5.88 -23.49
N ALA A 15 -23.77 5.52 -23.50
CA ALA A 15 -24.20 4.14 -23.68
C ALA A 15 -23.52 3.60 -24.96
N ALA A 16 -22.63 2.62 -24.77
CA ALA A 16 -21.69 2.05 -25.75
C ALA A 16 -20.35 2.79 -25.98
N ALA A 17 -19.76 3.42 -24.94
CA ALA A 17 -18.30 3.52 -24.90
C ALA A 17 -17.72 2.10 -25.00
N ASP A 18 -16.96 1.84 -26.07
CA ASP A 18 -16.30 0.56 -26.30
C ASP A 18 -15.61 0.08 -25.03
N THR A 19 -15.96 -1.15 -24.58
CA THR A 19 -15.45 -1.73 -23.34
C THR A 19 -13.92 -1.73 -23.31
N VAL A 20 -13.28 -1.93 -24.46
CA VAL A 20 -11.80 -1.91 -24.55
C VAL A 20 -11.28 -0.50 -24.25
N THR A 21 -11.88 0.53 -24.85
CA THR A 21 -11.56 1.93 -24.57
C THR A 21 -11.77 2.30 -23.10
N ALA A 22 -12.89 1.87 -22.49
CA ALA A 22 -13.14 2.10 -21.07
C ALA A 22 -12.12 1.40 -20.16
N VAL A 23 -11.78 0.13 -20.46
CA VAL A 23 -10.75 -0.61 -19.72
C VAL A 23 -9.37 0.04 -19.86
N ASN A 24 -9.00 0.47 -21.06
CA ASN A 24 -7.74 1.16 -21.30
C ASN A 24 -7.66 2.46 -20.50
N TYR A 25 -8.74 3.24 -20.45
CA TYR A 25 -8.81 4.44 -19.61
C TYR A 25 -8.66 4.09 -18.13
N LEU A 26 -9.42 3.13 -17.61
CA LEU A 26 -9.39 2.76 -16.18
C LEU A 26 -8.02 2.25 -15.72
N ARG A 27 -7.19 1.73 -16.63
CA ARG A 27 -5.80 1.30 -16.36
C ARG A 27 -4.79 2.44 -16.38
N THR A 28 -5.18 3.66 -16.73
CA THR A 28 -4.27 4.81 -16.72
C THR A 28 -4.05 5.35 -15.30
N PRO A 29 -2.84 5.87 -14.99
CA PRO A 29 -2.61 6.60 -13.74
C PRO A 29 -3.53 7.82 -13.55
N LEU A 30 -3.96 8.44 -14.65
CA LEU A 30 -4.90 9.56 -14.60
C LEU A 30 -6.26 9.12 -14.04
N ALA A 31 -6.84 8.04 -14.58
CA ALA A 31 -8.10 7.50 -14.08
C ALA A 31 -8.01 7.10 -12.61
N ILE A 32 -6.89 6.51 -12.19
CA ILE A 32 -6.63 6.18 -10.78
C ILE A 32 -6.66 7.44 -9.90
N ARG A 33 -5.93 8.51 -10.29
CA ARG A 33 -5.89 9.77 -9.52
C ARG A 33 -7.26 10.43 -9.39
N VAL A 34 -8.00 10.50 -10.50
CA VAL A 34 -9.36 11.07 -10.52
C VAL A 34 -10.27 10.29 -9.57
N ARG A 35 -10.31 8.96 -9.71
CA ARG A 35 -11.21 8.13 -8.89
C ARG A 35 -10.83 8.16 -7.42
N ALA A 36 -9.54 8.19 -7.10
CA ALA A 36 -9.07 8.35 -5.72
C ALA A 36 -9.49 9.70 -5.12
N ALA A 37 -9.43 10.79 -5.91
CA ALA A 37 -9.92 12.10 -5.48
C ALA A 37 -11.43 12.07 -5.18
N ASN A 38 -12.23 11.41 -6.02
CA ASN A 38 -13.68 11.26 -5.76
C ASN A 38 -13.96 10.50 -4.46
N VAL A 39 -13.19 9.45 -4.15
CA VAL A 39 -13.32 8.71 -2.87
C VAL A 39 -12.94 9.59 -1.69
N LEU A 40 -11.87 10.39 -1.81
CA LEU A 40 -11.48 11.34 -0.78
C LEU A 40 -12.55 12.39 -0.54
N GLU A 41 -13.11 12.97 -1.60
CA GLU A 41 -14.19 13.96 -1.53
C GLU A 41 -15.43 13.39 -0.85
N ALA A 42 -15.91 12.22 -1.28
CA ALA A 42 -17.01 11.52 -0.62
C ALA A 42 -16.72 11.25 0.87
N GLY A 43 -15.47 10.92 1.21
CA GLY A 43 -15.03 10.74 2.59
C GLY A 43 -15.05 12.03 3.42
N MET A 44 -14.66 13.16 2.83
CA MET A 44 -14.73 14.48 3.49
C MET A 44 -16.18 14.95 3.67
N LEU A 45 -17.09 14.54 2.79
CA LEU A 45 -18.53 14.81 2.89
C LEU A 45 -19.27 13.83 3.83
N GLY A 46 -18.59 12.80 4.34
CA GLY A 46 -19.21 11.80 5.22
C GLY A 46 -20.13 10.81 4.49
N GLU A 47 -19.97 10.66 3.19
CA GLU A 47 -20.84 9.82 2.33
C GLU A 47 -20.37 8.35 2.24
N LEU A 48 -19.23 8.02 2.85
CA LEU A 48 -18.68 6.68 2.86
C LEU A 48 -19.42 5.77 3.87
N ARG A 49 -19.70 4.54 3.46
CA ARG A 49 -20.49 3.58 4.26
C ARG A 49 -19.72 2.91 5.39
N HIS A 50 -18.41 2.71 5.21
CA HIS A 50 -17.62 1.82 6.07
C HIS A 50 -16.63 2.54 6.99
N PHE A 51 -16.28 3.78 6.67
CA PHE A 51 -15.36 4.58 7.46
C PHE A 51 -15.61 6.07 7.26
N THR A 52 -15.17 6.88 8.22
CA THR A 52 -15.29 8.34 8.21
C THR A 52 -13.90 8.97 8.20
N ILE A 53 -13.77 10.16 7.62
CA ILE A 53 -12.51 10.92 7.66
C ILE A 53 -12.63 12.02 8.71
N ASP A 54 -11.83 11.93 9.78
CA ASP A 54 -11.71 12.98 10.79
C ASP A 54 -10.39 13.75 10.62
N ARG A 55 -10.49 14.91 9.96
CA ARG A 55 -9.35 15.82 9.73
C ARG A 55 -8.79 16.41 11.02
N GLY A 56 -9.61 16.54 12.08
CA GLY A 56 -9.19 17.09 13.36
C GLY A 56 -8.24 16.16 14.14
N ARG A 57 -8.12 14.90 13.71
CA ARG A 57 -7.25 13.90 14.36
C ARG A 57 -5.85 13.81 13.77
N VAL A 58 -5.59 14.48 12.65
CA VAL A 58 -4.30 14.37 11.94
C VAL A 58 -3.13 14.71 12.86
N ASP A 59 -3.23 15.78 13.65
CA ASP A 59 -2.16 16.20 14.56
C ASP A 59 -1.94 15.17 15.68
N VAL A 60 -3.01 14.64 16.28
CA VAL A 60 -2.93 13.60 17.32
C VAL A 60 -2.31 12.31 16.79
N VAL A 61 -2.66 11.92 15.56
CA VAL A 61 -2.05 10.75 14.90
C VAL A 61 -0.58 11.00 14.61
N ALA A 62 -0.21 12.19 14.14
CA ALA A 62 1.18 12.56 13.90
C ALA A 62 2.00 12.50 15.20
N ASP A 63 1.48 13.07 16.30
CA ASP A 63 2.12 13.01 17.62
C ASP A 63 2.32 11.56 18.10
N ARG A 64 1.31 10.71 17.90
CA ARG A 64 1.41 9.29 18.24
C ARG A 64 2.49 8.58 17.42
N VAL A 65 2.53 8.81 16.10
CA VAL A 65 3.56 8.22 15.22
C VAL A 65 4.95 8.71 15.64
N ILE A 66 5.11 9.99 15.96
CA ILE A 66 6.38 10.54 16.45
C ILE A 66 6.80 9.87 17.76
N ALA A 67 5.87 9.73 18.71
CA ALA A 67 6.15 9.10 20.00
C ALA A 67 6.62 7.65 19.82
N VAL A 68 5.86 6.83 19.08
CA VAL A 68 6.20 5.43 18.81
C VAL A 68 7.51 5.32 18.04
N THR A 69 7.75 6.21 17.07
CA THR A 69 9.02 6.21 16.31
C THR A 69 10.21 6.52 17.20
N ARG A 70 10.10 7.49 18.11
CA ARG A 70 11.19 7.85 19.04
C ARG A 70 11.44 6.77 20.09
N GLU A 71 10.37 6.10 20.53
CA GLU A 71 10.45 4.95 21.44
C GLU A 71 11.20 3.79 20.78
N ALA A 72 10.80 3.40 19.57
CA ALA A 72 11.43 2.30 18.83
C ALA A 72 12.83 2.64 18.29
N TYR A 73 13.07 3.91 17.94
CA TYR A 73 14.33 4.38 17.36
C TYR A 73 14.82 5.67 18.04
N PRO A 74 15.36 5.62 19.27
CA PRO A 74 15.78 6.82 20.01
C PRO A 74 16.83 7.67 19.30
N ALA A 75 17.72 7.03 18.53
CA ALA A 75 18.74 7.70 17.72
C ALA A 75 18.26 8.07 16.31
N LEU A 76 16.97 7.83 15.98
CA LEU A 76 16.35 8.01 14.65
C LEU A 76 17.11 7.31 13.51
N ARG A 77 17.90 6.28 13.83
CA ARG A 77 18.54 5.40 12.85
C ARG A 77 17.56 4.30 12.45
N ILE A 78 16.62 4.65 11.59
CA ILE A 78 15.59 3.73 11.10
C ILE A 78 16.19 2.86 9.98
N PRO A 79 16.17 1.53 10.10
CA PRO A 79 16.61 0.65 9.02
C PRO A 79 15.77 0.83 7.76
N VAL A 80 16.33 0.53 6.59
CA VAL A 80 15.57 0.51 5.33
C VAL A 80 14.46 -0.54 5.47
N HIS A 81 13.22 -0.05 5.54
CA HIS A 81 12.05 -0.91 5.59
C HIS A 81 11.63 -1.25 4.16
N GLY A 82 11.39 -2.53 3.90
CA GLY A 82 10.95 -3.03 2.61
C GLY A 82 10.53 -4.48 2.73
N ARG A 83 9.90 -5.01 1.69
CA ARG A 83 9.34 -6.39 1.72
C ARG A 83 10.39 -7.46 2.00
N LEU A 84 11.64 -7.25 1.60
CA LEU A 84 12.75 -8.15 1.94
C LEU A 84 12.99 -8.27 3.46
N GLY A 85 12.61 -7.27 4.25
CA GLY A 85 12.66 -7.33 5.71
C GLY A 85 11.73 -8.41 6.31
N HIS A 86 10.59 -8.69 5.67
CA HIS A 86 9.66 -9.73 6.12
C HIS A 86 10.28 -11.13 6.05
N PHE A 87 11.25 -11.34 5.15
CA PHE A 87 11.97 -12.60 5.03
C PHE A 87 13.11 -12.74 6.05
N ARG A 88 13.37 -11.69 6.86
CA ARG A 88 14.40 -11.66 7.91
C ARG A 88 13.85 -11.75 9.33
N VAL A 89 12.56 -12.07 9.48
CA VAL A 89 11.89 -12.25 10.78
C VAL A 89 12.59 -13.35 11.58
N GLY A 90 12.69 -13.13 12.90
CA GLY A 90 13.39 -14.02 13.82
C GLY A 90 14.92 -13.97 13.70
N LYS A 91 15.48 -12.90 13.13
CA LYS A 91 16.93 -12.73 12.89
C LYS A 91 17.54 -13.79 11.97
N VAL A 92 16.73 -14.40 11.11
CA VAL A 92 17.16 -15.42 10.14
C VAL A 92 17.11 -14.84 8.73
N ASP A 93 18.26 -14.72 8.07
CA ASP A 93 18.34 -14.20 6.71
C ASP A 93 17.98 -15.27 5.67
N ARG A 94 16.76 -15.18 5.13
CA ARG A 94 16.28 -16.07 4.06
C ARG A 94 16.51 -15.51 2.66
N VAL A 95 16.95 -14.25 2.53
CA VAL A 95 17.12 -13.58 1.24
C VAL A 95 18.46 -13.95 0.62
N THR A 96 19.54 -13.92 1.41
CA THR A 96 20.89 -14.22 0.93
C THR A 96 21.01 -15.61 0.28
N PRO A 97 20.47 -16.70 0.87
CA PRO A 97 20.51 -18.02 0.23
C PRO A 97 19.83 -18.07 -1.14
N ILE A 98 18.74 -17.32 -1.34
CA ILE A 98 18.02 -17.26 -2.62
C ILE A 98 18.88 -16.57 -3.68
N VAL A 99 19.53 -15.46 -3.31
CA VAL A 99 20.45 -14.71 -4.18
C VAL A 99 21.63 -15.58 -4.59
N ASP A 100 22.20 -16.33 -3.64
CA ASP A 100 23.34 -17.22 -3.87
C ASP A 100 22.97 -18.37 -4.81
N VAL A 101 21.82 -19.02 -4.60
CA VAL A 101 21.31 -20.09 -5.47
C VAL A 101 21.00 -19.59 -6.88
N ALA A 102 20.48 -18.36 -7.01
CA ALA A 102 20.18 -17.75 -8.30
C ALA A 102 21.44 -17.33 -9.09
N GLY A 103 22.63 -17.36 -8.47
CA GLY A 103 23.90 -17.03 -9.13
C GLY A 103 24.20 -15.54 -9.23
N GLY A 104 23.50 -14.69 -8.45
CA GLY A 104 23.71 -13.24 -8.43
C GLY A 104 23.24 -12.52 -9.70
N GLY A 105 23.65 -11.25 -9.84
CA GLY A 105 23.38 -10.43 -11.03
C GLY A 105 21.90 -10.33 -11.39
N GLN A 106 21.59 -10.46 -12.68
CA GLN A 106 20.23 -10.35 -13.22
C GLN A 106 19.29 -11.45 -12.69
N ALA A 107 19.77 -12.70 -12.64
CA ALA A 107 18.95 -13.83 -12.20
C ALA A 107 18.51 -13.70 -10.74
N ALA A 108 19.41 -13.22 -9.86
CA ALA A 108 19.03 -12.90 -8.48
C ALA A 108 18.04 -11.74 -8.40
N ALA A 109 18.17 -10.71 -9.25
CA ALA A 109 17.22 -9.59 -9.27
C ALA A 109 15.81 -10.07 -9.65
N GLU A 110 15.69 -10.92 -10.69
CA GLU A 110 14.41 -11.52 -11.11
C GLU A 110 13.81 -12.39 -10.00
N ALA A 111 14.61 -13.25 -9.36
CA ALA A 111 14.16 -14.07 -8.23
C ALA A 111 13.67 -13.23 -7.04
N LEU A 112 14.34 -12.11 -6.75
CA LEU A 112 13.90 -11.17 -5.71
C LEU A 112 12.62 -10.44 -6.08
N VAL A 113 12.44 -10.08 -7.36
CA VAL A 113 11.18 -9.51 -7.85
C VAL A 113 10.04 -10.50 -7.67
N ASP A 114 10.22 -11.75 -8.09
CA ASP A 114 9.21 -12.80 -7.93
C ASP A 114 8.85 -12.99 -6.45
N LEU A 115 9.87 -13.08 -5.58
CA LEU A 115 9.68 -13.21 -4.14
C LEU A 115 8.89 -12.03 -3.55
N VAL A 116 9.24 -10.80 -3.91
CA VAL A 116 8.58 -9.59 -3.42
C VAL A 116 7.14 -9.50 -3.93
N VAL A 117 6.91 -9.75 -5.22
CA VAL A 117 5.57 -9.69 -5.83
C VAL A 117 4.65 -10.71 -5.16
N VAL A 118 5.09 -11.96 -5.02
CA VAL A 118 4.31 -13.00 -4.33
C VAL A 118 4.05 -12.60 -2.88
N SER A 119 5.02 -12.04 -2.16
CA SER A 119 4.82 -11.59 -0.78
C SER A 119 3.72 -10.52 -0.66
N VAL A 120 3.65 -9.59 -1.60
CA VAL A 120 2.62 -8.54 -1.63
C VAL A 120 1.26 -9.14 -1.90
N LEU A 121 1.15 -10.11 -2.80
CA LEU A 121 -0.11 -10.77 -3.13
C LEU A 121 -0.63 -11.62 -1.95
N LEU A 122 0.25 -12.29 -1.22
CA LEU A 122 -0.11 -13.04 -0.02
C LEU A 122 -0.58 -12.11 1.12
N ASP A 123 0.11 -10.98 1.32
CA ASP A 123 -0.28 -9.94 2.29
C ASP A 123 -1.64 -9.31 1.93
N ALA A 124 -1.91 -9.11 0.64
CA ALA A 124 -3.18 -8.59 0.14
C ALA A 124 -4.34 -9.62 0.19
N GLY A 125 -4.06 -10.89 0.48
CA GLY A 125 -5.02 -11.98 0.63
C GLY A 125 -5.32 -12.38 2.07
N ALA A 126 -4.59 -11.84 3.05
CA ALA A 126 -4.87 -12.05 4.47
C ALA A 126 -6.10 -11.23 4.89
N GLY A 127 -7.28 -11.80 4.71
CA GLY A 127 -8.53 -11.25 5.21
C GLY A 127 -8.59 -11.13 6.73
N VAL A 128 -9.65 -10.49 7.22
CA VAL A 128 -9.98 -10.10 8.61
C VAL A 128 -10.14 -11.25 9.64
N GLU A 129 -9.44 -12.37 9.49
CA GLU A 129 -9.25 -13.34 10.58
C GLU A 129 -7.89 -13.08 11.24
N GLN A 130 -7.84 -11.99 12.01
CA GLN A 130 -6.95 -11.92 13.15
C GLN A 130 -7.85 -11.86 14.37
N ASP A 131 -8.13 -13.03 14.96
CA ASP A 131 -8.61 -13.06 16.34
C ASP A 131 -7.59 -12.28 17.17
N ALA A 132 -8.10 -11.27 17.90
CA ALA A 132 -7.31 -10.47 18.81
C ALA A 132 -6.80 -11.36 19.95
N HIS A 133 -5.67 -12.02 19.71
CA HIS A 133 -4.82 -12.56 20.75
C HIS A 133 -3.55 -11.72 20.76
N ASP A 134 -3.72 -10.46 21.16
CA ASP A 134 -2.61 -9.62 21.63
C ASP A 134 -2.23 -10.11 23.04
N ASP A 135 -1.63 -11.29 23.11
CA ASP A 135 -0.82 -11.68 24.26
C ASP A 135 0.66 -11.65 23.82
N GLU A 136 1.34 -10.61 24.29
CA GLU A 136 2.78 -10.56 24.55
C GLU A 136 3.72 -10.68 23.32
N ILE A 137 3.87 -9.58 22.55
CA ILE A 137 5.08 -9.36 21.75
C ILE A 137 6.16 -8.80 22.68
N ASP A 138 6.95 -9.74 23.20
CA ASP A 138 8.13 -9.57 24.07
C ASP A 138 9.09 -8.47 23.60
N GLU A 139 9.51 -7.67 24.57
CA GLU A 139 10.52 -6.63 24.49
C GLU A 139 11.85 -7.23 24.04
N ARG A 140 12.44 -6.66 22.97
CA ARG A 140 13.90 -6.47 22.72
C ARG A 140 14.21 -6.46 21.23
N LEU A 141 14.04 -5.29 20.63
CA LEU A 141 14.89 -4.86 19.52
C LEU A 141 16.26 -4.43 20.05
#